data_AF-A0A1W9RE56-F1
#
_entry.id   AF-A0A1W9RE56-F1
#
_cell.length_a   1.000
_cell.length_b   1.000
_cell.length_c   1.000
_cell.angle_alpha   90.00
_cell.angle_beta   90.00
_cell.angle_gamma   90.00
#
_symmetry.space_group_name_H-M   'P 1'
#
loop_
_entity.id
_entity.type
_entity.pdbx_description
1 polymer ?
#
loop_
_entity_poly.entity_id
_entity_poly.type
_entity_poly.pdbx_seq_one_letter_code
_entity_poly.pdbx_strand_id
1 'polypeptide(L)'
;GSVKKDEMGGFIEDEMNLSQDGSAWISENARVYGNARVYGNAWVYGNALVSGDARVSGNARVYENACVYGNTRVYKNACIYGNTRVYEDTWVYGNARVYENACVYGNTRVYEDACVFGNTRVYENAWVYGNTRVYGNVWVYGNARVYENAGVYGNTRVYGNVWVYGNARVYEDAWVYGNIRALENAIIHGNTRIFGNARISGDALII
;
A
#
# COMPACT_ATOMS: atom_id res chain seq x y z
N GLY A 1 11.49 17.96 -5.16
CA GLY A 1 12.77 18.54 -5.61
C GLY A 1 12.52 19.97 -6.04
N SER A 2 13.54 20.69 -6.48
CA SER A 2 13.35 21.97 -7.17
C SER A 2 13.35 21.71 -8.67
N VAL A 3 12.28 22.07 -9.38
CA VAL A 3 12.21 22.01 -10.85
C VAL A 3 13.06 23.13 -11.42
N LYS A 4 13.89 22.85 -12.43
CA LYS A 4 14.68 23.89 -13.10
C LYS A 4 13.83 24.59 -14.14
N LYS A 5 14.08 25.89 -14.34
CA LYS A 5 13.56 26.62 -15.50
C LYS A 5 13.99 25.87 -16.77
N ASP A 6 13.04 25.63 -17.68
CA ASP A 6 13.20 24.91 -18.95
C ASP A 6 13.30 23.36 -18.84
N GLU A 7 13.02 22.77 -17.67
CA GLU A 7 12.86 21.32 -17.52
C GLU A 7 11.57 20.84 -18.20
N MET A 8 11.67 19.91 -19.15
CA MET A 8 10.48 19.35 -19.80
C MET A 8 9.71 18.44 -18.84
N GLY A 9 8.41 18.65 -18.76
CA GLY A 9 7.49 17.79 -18.01
C GLY A 9 7.18 16.48 -18.74
N GLY A 10 6.51 15.57 -18.03
CA GLY A 10 6.00 14.33 -18.59
C GLY A 10 4.67 14.51 -19.32
N PHE A 11 4.15 13.40 -19.83
CA PHE A 11 2.90 13.39 -20.58
C PHE A 11 1.69 13.65 -19.68
N ILE A 12 0.87 14.61 -20.07
CA ILE A 12 -0.51 14.79 -19.60
C ILE A 12 -1.47 14.73 -20.80
N GLU A 13 -2.63 14.09 -20.64
CA GLU A 13 -3.65 14.02 -21.70
C GLU A 13 -4.51 15.30 -21.76
N ASP A 14 -4.84 15.85 -20.59
CA ASP A 14 -5.64 17.06 -20.42
C ASP A 14 -5.03 17.98 -19.35
N GLU A 15 -5.28 19.29 -19.44
CA GLU A 15 -4.82 20.27 -18.44
C GLU A 15 -5.25 19.92 -17.01
N MET A 16 -6.38 19.24 -16.85
CA MET A 16 -6.86 18.83 -15.52
C MET A 16 -6.01 17.73 -14.88
N ASN A 17 -5.17 17.02 -15.65
CA ASN A 17 -4.31 15.97 -15.11
C ASN A 17 -3.21 16.50 -14.20
N LEU A 18 -2.80 17.76 -14.38
CA LEU A 18 -1.80 18.43 -13.55
C LEU A 18 -2.30 19.82 -13.13
N SER A 19 -2.51 20.00 -11.83
CA SER A 19 -2.90 21.30 -11.30
C SER A 19 -1.80 22.34 -11.53
N GLN A 20 -2.22 23.54 -11.92
CA GLN A 20 -1.37 24.72 -12.04
C GLN A 20 -1.20 25.47 -10.69
N ASP A 21 -1.82 24.96 -9.62
CA ASP A 21 -1.68 25.47 -8.25
C ASP A 21 -0.79 24.54 -7.42
N GLY A 22 0.02 25.15 -6.54
CA GLY A 22 1.04 24.46 -5.75
C GLY A 22 2.31 24.13 -6.54
N SER A 23 2.98 23.05 -6.14
CA SER A 23 4.28 22.61 -6.70
C SER A 23 4.22 21.18 -7.25
N ALA A 24 3.06 20.79 -7.77
CA ALA A 24 2.86 19.49 -8.38
C ALA A 24 3.72 19.35 -9.65
N TRP A 25 4.31 18.18 -9.87
CA TRP A 25 5.18 17.96 -11.02
C TRP A 25 5.06 16.55 -11.58
N ILE A 26 5.13 16.44 -12.90
CA ILE A 26 5.20 15.18 -13.65
C ILE A 26 6.48 15.26 -14.49
N SER A 27 7.45 14.34 -14.30
CA SER A 27 8.71 14.35 -15.07
C SER A 27 8.60 13.63 -16.42
N GLU A 28 9.46 13.96 -17.38
CA GLU A 28 9.46 13.49 -18.79
C GLU A 28 8.90 12.07 -19.07
N ASN A 29 9.41 11.01 -18.43
CA ASN A 29 8.98 9.63 -18.72
C ASN A 29 7.65 9.22 -18.05
N ALA A 30 7.14 10.03 -17.12
CA ALA A 30 5.90 9.75 -16.40
C ALA A 30 4.70 10.17 -17.25
N ARG A 31 3.59 9.45 -17.07
CA ARG A 31 2.37 9.68 -17.85
C ARG A 31 1.16 9.75 -16.92
N VAL A 32 0.38 10.82 -17.06
CA VAL A 32 -0.89 10.99 -16.35
C VAL A 32 -2.00 11.23 -17.37
N TYR A 33 -3.06 10.43 -17.33
CA TYR A 33 -4.10 10.45 -18.37
C TYR A 33 -5.47 9.98 -17.84
N GLY A 34 -6.52 10.09 -18.66
CA GLY A 34 -7.90 9.88 -18.26
C GLY A 34 -8.38 10.94 -17.26
N ASN A 35 -9.19 10.53 -16.28
CA ASN A 35 -9.70 11.42 -15.24
C ASN A 35 -8.71 11.69 -14.09
N ALA A 36 -7.47 11.18 -14.19
CA ALA A 36 -6.50 11.25 -13.11
C ALA A 36 -6.07 12.69 -12.83
N ARG A 37 -5.69 12.98 -11.58
CA ARG A 37 -5.26 14.34 -11.17
C ARG A 37 -4.07 14.29 -10.24
N VAL A 38 -3.05 15.10 -10.55
CA VAL A 38 -1.89 15.38 -9.69
C VAL A 38 -1.95 16.84 -9.25
N TYR A 39 -1.95 17.10 -7.95
CA TYR A 39 -2.14 18.46 -7.40
C TYR A 39 -1.48 18.67 -6.02
N GLY A 40 -1.43 19.91 -5.54
CA GLY A 40 -0.72 20.25 -4.29
C GLY A 40 0.79 20.24 -4.51
N ASN A 41 1.55 19.46 -3.73
CA ASN A 41 3.00 19.31 -3.87
C ASN A 41 3.39 17.89 -4.33
N ALA A 42 2.48 17.20 -5.03
CA ALA A 42 2.66 15.80 -5.42
C ALA A 42 3.60 15.65 -6.61
N TRP A 43 4.41 14.60 -6.62
CA TRP A 43 5.42 14.35 -7.65
C TRP A 43 5.22 12.99 -8.30
N VAL A 44 5.12 12.97 -9.63
CA VAL A 44 5.09 11.75 -10.44
C VAL A 44 6.33 11.73 -11.34
N TYR A 45 7.18 10.72 -11.23
CA TYR A 45 8.44 10.71 -11.97
C TYR A 45 8.97 9.31 -12.32
N GLY A 46 10.05 9.21 -13.08
CA GLY A 46 10.48 7.93 -13.65
C GLY A 46 9.48 7.45 -14.72
N ASN A 47 9.23 6.15 -14.82
CA ASN A 47 8.28 5.55 -15.76
C ASN A 47 6.86 5.39 -15.16
N ALA A 48 6.54 6.16 -14.13
CA ALA A 48 5.29 6.02 -13.40
C ALA A 48 4.07 6.33 -14.29
N LEU A 49 3.00 5.57 -14.09
CA LEU A 49 1.73 5.72 -14.81
C LEU A 49 0.62 6.02 -13.81
N VAL A 50 -0.12 7.12 -14.04
CA VAL A 50 -1.30 7.47 -13.25
C VAL A 50 -2.50 7.63 -14.18
N SER A 51 -3.58 6.87 -13.97
CA SER A 51 -4.75 6.93 -14.86
C SER A 51 -6.09 6.60 -14.18
N GLY A 52 -7.18 6.49 -14.95
CA GLY A 52 -8.53 6.30 -14.39
C GLY A 52 -8.99 7.52 -13.62
N ASP A 53 -9.62 7.34 -12.45
CA ASP A 53 -10.06 8.41 -11.55
C ASP A 53 -9.05 8.70 -10.42
N ALA A 54 -7.79 8.29 -10.61
CA ALA A 54 -6.76 8.33 -9.58
C ALA A 54 -6.41 9.77 -9.18
N ARG A 55 -6.19 10.00 -7.88
CA ARG A 55 -5.81 11.31 -7.34
C ARG A 55 -4.51 11.21 -6.54
N VAL A 56 -3.50 11.96 -6.95
CA VAL A 56 -2.22 12.08 -6.24
C VAL A 56 -2.06 13.50 -5.70
N SER A 57 -1.94 13.67 -4.39
CA SER A 57 -1.90 15.01 -3.78
C SER A 57 -1.10 15.13 -2.48
N GLY A 58 -1.08 16.32 -1.87
CA GLY A 58 -0.21 16.58 -0.72
C GLY A 58 1.26 16.58 -1.17
N ASN A 59 2.14 15.92 -0.41
CA ASN A 59 3.55 15.69 -0.76
C ASN A 59 3.78 14.27 -1.33
N ALA A 60 2.73 13.61 -1.83
CA ALA A 60 2.81 12.23 -2.27
C ALA A 60 3.75 12.06 -3.46
N ARG A 61 4.40 10.89 -3.54
CA ARG A 61 5.34 10.56 -4.61
C ARG A 61 4.96 9.24 -5.27
N VAL A 62 4.86 9.24 -6.59
CA VAL A 62 4.67 8.04 -7.41
C VAL A 62 5.81 7.96 -8.41
N TYR A 63 6.64 6.92 -8.35
CA TYR A 63 7.85 6.89 -9.18
C TYR A 63 8.33 5.50 -9.59
N GLU A 64 9.47 5.44 -10.29
CA GLU A 64 9.99 4.21 -10.92
C GLU A 64 8.98 3.62 -11.91
N ASN A 65 8.57 2.37 -11.77
CA ASN A 65 7.62 1.69 -12.67
C ASN A 65 6.22 1.56 -12.04
N ALA A 66 5.90 2.41 -11.05
CA ALA A 66 4.64 2.33 -10.33
C ALA A 66 3.44 2.68 -11.22
N CYS A 67 2.40 1.84 -11.16
CA CYS A 67 1.12 2.11 -11.80
C CYS A 67 0.04 2.40 -10.76
N VAL A 68 -0.60 3.56 -10.85
CA VAL A 68 -1.71 3.98 -9.98
C VAL A 68 -2.94 4.27 -10.84
N TYR A 69 -4.03 3.52 -10.67
CA TYR A 69 -5.22 3.69 -11.52
C TYR A 69 -6.54 3.38 -10.81
N GLY A 70 -7.67 3.42 -11.53
CA GLY A 70 -9.00 3.28 -10.92
C GLY A 70 -9.35 4.45 -9.99
N ASN A 71 -10.15 4.20 -8.96
CA ASN A 71 -10.58 5.21 -7.97
C ASN A 71 -9.55 5.42 -6.83
N THR A 72 -8.26 5.30 -7.13
CA THR A 72 -7.20 5.32 -6.11
C THR A 72 -6.92 6.74 -5.59
N ARG A 73 -6.66 6.88 -4.29
CA ARG A 73 -6.22 8.14 -3.66
C ARG A 73 -4.88 7.98 -2.98
N VAL A 74 -3.90 8.75 -3.40
CA VAL A 74 -2.54 8.78 -2.84
C VAL A 74 -2.27 10.19 -2.33
N TYR A 75 -2.12 10.38 -1.01
CA TYR A 75 -2.03 11.74 -0.47
C TYR A 75 -1.18 11.84 0.82
N LYS A 76 -1.00 13.07 1.33
CA LYS A 76 -0.02 13.40 2.41
C LYS A 76 1.41 13.08 1.96
N ASN A 77 2.20 12.32 2.71
CA ASN A 77 3.59 11.99 2.39
C ASN A 77 3.74 10.55 1.85
N ALA A 78 2.66 9.95 1.34
CA ALA A 78 2.68 8.58 0.84
C ALA A 78 3.63 8.43 -0.36
N CYS A 79 4.32 7.28 -0.43
CA CYS A 79 5.22 6.93 -1.52
C CYS A 79 4.81 5.61 -2.18
N ILE A 80 4.72 5.60 -3.50
CA ILE A 80 4.49 4.40 -4.31
C ILE A 80 5.61 4.30 -5.36
N TYR A 81 6.37 3.20 -5.38
CA TYR A 81 7.54 3.04 -6.24
C TYR A 81 7.88 1.58 -6.52
N GLY A 82 8.93 1.27 -7.28
CA GLY A 82 9.19 -0.08 -7.77
C GLY A 82 8.27 -0.48 -8.92
N ASN A 83 8.05 -1.78 -9.08
CA ASN A 83 7.12 -2.39 -10.04
C ASN A 83 5.74 -2.60 -9.41
N THR A 84 5.23 -1.61 -8.68
CA THR A 84 3.96 -1.74 -7.94
C THR A 84 2.73 -1.44 -8.77
N ARG A 85 1.60 -2.02 -8.36
CA ARG A 85 0.27 -1.66 -8.88
C ARG A 85 -0.66 -1.30 -7.74
N VAL A 86 -1.26 -0.12 -7.81
CA VAL A 86 -2.27 0.34 -6.84
C VAL A 86 -3.51 0.78 -7.59
N TYR A 87 -4.65 0.10 -7.39
CA TYR A 87 -5.83 0.32 -8.23
C TYR A 87 -7.18 0.04 -7.56
N GLU A 88 -8.28 0.14 -8.31
CA GLU A 88 -9.67 0.06 -7.80
C GLU A 88 -9.95 1.14 -6.72
N ASP A 89 -10.66 0.82 -5.65
CA ASP A 89 -11.09 1.75 -4.60
C ASP A 89 -10.07 1.85 -3.45
N THR A 90 -8.80 2.10 -3.77
CA THR A 90 -7.68 2.04 -2.81
C THR A 90 -7.28 3.42 -2.26
N TRP A 91 -6.92 3.48 -0.97
CA TRP A 91 -6.42 4.70 -0.33
C TRP A 91 -5.03 4.47 0.28
N VAL A 92 -4.04 5.26 -0.14
CA VAL A 92 -2.67 5.25 0.42
C VAL A 92 -2.32 6.63 0.96
N TYR A 93 -2.07 6.77 2.26
CA TYR A 93 -1.85 8.09 2.87
C TYR A 93 -1.02 8.08 4.16
N GLY A 94 -0.77 9.25 4.74
CA GLY A 94 0.16 9.37 5.86
C GLY A 94 1.60 9.38 5.35
N ASN A 95 2.48 8.58 5.94
CA ASN A 95 3.84 8.32 5.46
C ASN A 95 3.97 6.90 4.84
N ALA A 96 2.84 6.28 4.48
CA ALA A 96 2.78 4.91 4.00
C ALA A 96 3.63 4.72 2.74
N ARG A 97 4.22 3.52 2.62
CA ARG A 97 5.08 3.13 1.49
C ARG A 97 4.59 1.84 0.88
N VAL A 98 4.33 1.86 -0.43
CA VAL A 98 4.00 0.66 -1.22
C VAL A 98 5.06 0.53 -2.29
N TYR A 99 5.86 -0.53 -2.26
CA TYR A 99 7.02 -0.64 -3.16
C TYR A 99 7.41 -2.06 -3.58
N GLU A 100 8.49 -2.20 -4.35
CA GLU A 100 8.93 -3.45 -4.99
C GLU A 100 7.86 -4.01 -5.94
N ASN A 101 7.36 -5.23 -5.72
CA ASN A 101 6.38 -5.89 -6.60
C ASN A 101 4.97 -5.93 -5.98
N ALA A 102 4.70 -5.04 -5.01
CA ALA A 102 3.43 -5.06 -4.29
C ALA A 102 2.23 -4.68 -5.19
N CYS A 103 1.11 -5.37 -4.98
CA CYS A 103 -0.18 -5.08 -5.60
C CYS A 103 -1.23 -4.75 -4.52
N VAL A 104 -1.82 -3.57 -4.56
CA VAL A 104 -2.84 -3.12 -3.61
C VAL A 104 -4.10 -2.71 -4.38
N TYR A 105 -5.23 -3.38 -4.14
CA TYR A 105 -6.46 -3.15 -4.92
C TYR A 105 -7.71 -3.45 -4.09
N GLY A 106 -8.91 -3.45 -4.67
CA GLY A 106 -10.17 -3.53 -3.93
C GLY A 106 -10.49 -2.25 -3.15
N ASN A 107 -11.25 -2.41 -2.07
CA ASN A 107 -11.61 -1.36 -1.09
C ASN A 107 -10.60 -1.33 0.07
N THR A 108 -9.33 -1.11 -0.25
CA THR A 108 -8.22 -1.21 0.72
C THR A 108 -7.73 0.13 1.23
N ARG A 109 -7.08 0.09 2.40
CA ARG A 109 -6.46 1.27 3.01
C ARG A 109 -5.06 0.93 3.52
N VAL A 110 -4.05 1.67 3.08
CA VAL A 110 -2.68 1.61 3.58
C VAL A 110 -2.29 2.99 4.12
N TYR A 111 -2.04 3.14 5.42
CA TYR A 111 -1.83 4.46 5.99
C TYR A 111 -0.91 4.52 7.21
N GLU A 112 -0.72 5.73 7.77
CA GLU A 112 0.28 6.01 8.82
C GLU A 112 1.70 5.69 8.32
N ASP A 113 2.49 4.91 9.04
CA ASP A 113 3.87 4.56 8.69
C ASP A 113 3.98 3.15 8.05
N ALA A 114 2.85 2.59 7.62
CA ALA A 114 2.77 1.24 7.08
C ALA A 114 3.62 1.03 5.83
N CYS A 115 4.34 -0.08 5.77
CA CYS A 115 5.14 -0.49 4.63
C CYS A 115 4.63 -1.81 4.03
N VAL A 116 4.29 -1.78 2.73
CA VAL A 116 3.86 -2.95 1.95
C VAL A 116 4.82 -3.15 0.78
N PHE A 117 5.57 -4.25 0.78
CA PHE A 117 6.62 -4.50 -0.22
C PHE A 117 6.84 -5.99 -0.49
N GLY A 118 7.86 -6.37 -1.27
CA GLY A 118 8.01 -7.73 -1.79
C GLY A 118 6.94 -8.08 -2.83
N ASN A 119 6.69 -9.38 -3.00
CA ASN A 119 5.62 -9.93 -3.84
C ASN A 119 4.30 -9.99 -3.06
N THR A 120 3.90 -8.88 -2.43
CA THR A 120 2.73 -8.82 -1.55
C THR A 120 1.46 -8.43 -2.31
N ARG A 121 0.32 -9.01 -1.93
CA ARG A 121 -1.01 -8.57 -2.37
C ARG A 121 -1.87 -8.18 -1.19
N VAL A 122 -2.44 -6.97 -1.22
CA VAL A 122 -3.42 -6.48 -0.24
C VAL A 122 -4.69 -6.10 -1.01
N TYR A 123 -5.81 -6.77 -0.76
CA TYR A 123 -7.03 -6.57 -1.56
C TYR A 123 -8.34 -6.80 -0.80
N GLU A 124 -9.48 -6.71 -1.49
CA GLU A 124 -10.83 -6.70 -0.89
C GLU A 124 -11.01 -5.55 0.12
N ASN A 125 -11.39 -5.80 1.38
CA ASN A 125 -11.62 -4.77 2.39
C ASN A 125 -10.45 -4.68 3.39
N ALA A 126 -9.24 -5.09 3.00
CA ALA A 126 -8.10 -5.18 3.90
C ALA A 126 -7.49 -3.82 4.27
N TRP A 127 -7.13 -3.64 5.55
CA TRP A 127 -6.53 -2.42 6.08
C TRP A 127 -5.13 -2.70 6.67
N VAL A 128 -4.15 -1.89 6.29
CA VAL A 128 -2.76 -1.94 6.80
C VAL A 128 -2.37 -0.56 7.31
N TYR A 129 -2.09 -0.41 8.61
CA TYR A 129 -1.79 0.90 9.21
C TYR A 129 -0.86 0.78 10.42
N GLY A 130 -0.63 1.86 11.18
CA GLY A 130 0.41 1.89 12.19
C GLY A 130 1.83 1.88 11.59
N ASN A 131 2.78 1.45 12.40
CA ASN A 131 4.16 1.17 12.03
C ASN A 131 4.32 -0.31 11.61
N THR A 132 3.48 -0.76 10.68
CA THR A 132 3.44 -2.16 10.23
C THR A 132 4.36 -2.43 9.07
N ARG A 133 4.77 -3.71 8.95
CA ARG A 133 5.50 -4.21 7.78
C ARG A 133 4.86 -5.47 7.22
N VAL A 134 4.49 -5.42 5.95
CA VAL A 134 3.92 -6.55 5.19
C VAL A 134 4.82 -6.83 3.98
N TYR A 135 5.54 -7.96 3.96
CA TYR A 135 6.55 -8.22 2.93
C TYR A 135 6.89 -9.68 2.64
N GLY A 136 7.40 -9.97 1.44
CA GLY A 136 7.65 -11.33 0.98
C GLY A 136 6.57 -11.79 0.00
N ASN A 137 6.19 -13.06 0.01
CA ASN A 137 5.09 -13.61 -0.79
C ASN A 137 3.80 -13.66 0.05
N VAL A 138 3.26 -12.49 0.41
CA VAL A 138 2.15 -12.35 1.37
C VAL A 138 0.83 -12.01 0.67
N TRP A 139 -0.28 -12.62 1.10
CA TRP A 139 -1.64 -12.18 0.75
C TRP A 139 -2.44 -11.76 1.98
N VAL A 140 -2.95 -10.52 1.96
CA VAL A 140 -3.86 -9.96 2.98
C VAL A 140 -5.18 -9.57 2.30
N TYR A 141 -6.28 -10.21 2.66
CA TYR A 141 -7.58 -9.98 2.00
C TYR A 141 -8.78 -10.26 2.93
N GLY A 142 -10.01 -10.24 2.42
CA GLY A 142 -11.22 -10.24 3.24
C GLY A 142 -11.38 -8.91 3.99
N ASN A 143 -11.70 -9.01 5.28
CA ASN A 143 -11.78 -7.87 6.20
C ASN A 143 -10.56 -7.79 7.12
N ALA A 144 -9.42 -8.34 6.68
CA ALA A 144 -8.21 -8.44 7.48
C ALA A 144 -7.65 -7.05 7.83
N ARG A 145 -7.14 -6.90 9.05
CA ARG A 145 -6.48 -5.68 9.53
C ARG A 145 -5.13 -6.00 10.12
N VAL A 146 -4.09 -5.33 9.64
CA VAL A 146 -2.71 -5.41 10.17
C VAL A 146 -2.34 -4.02 10.66
N TYR A 147 -2.09 -3.84 11.95
CA TYR A 147 -1.87 -2.50 12.52
C TYR A 147 -0.90 -2.46 13.72
N GLU A 148 -0.71 -1.26 14.28
CA GLU A 148 0.30 -0.99 15.33
C GLU A 148 1.72 -1.34 14.85
N ASN A 149 2.47 -2.21 15.51
CA ASN A 149 3.83 -2.62 15.13
C ASN A 149 3.86 -4.04 14.51
N ALA A 150 2.72 -4.54 14.02
CA ALA A 150 2.61 -5.91 13.53
C ALA A 150 3.48 -6.16 12.27
N GLY A 151 3.97 -7.40 12.16
CA GLY A 151 4.71 -7.89 11.00
C GLY A 151 4.01 -9.08 10.35
N VAL A 152 3.81 -9.03 9.04
CA VAL A 152 3.31 -10.17 8.26
C VAL A 152 4.26 -10.43 7.09
N TYR A 153 4.98 -11.55 7.09
CA TYR A 153 6.05 -11.75 6.11
C TYR A 153 6.38 -13.19 5.73
N GLY A 154 7.19 -13.41 4.69
CA GLY A 154 7.44 -14.77 4.18
C GLY A 154 6.35 -15.22 3.21
N ASN A 155 5.84 -16.45 3.32
CA ASN A 155 4.85 -17.05 2.42
C ASN A 155 3.46 -17.15 3.09
N THR A 156 2.94 -16.05 3.61
CA THR A 156 1.76 -16.06 4.49
C THR A 156 0.46 -15.67 3.81
N ARG A 157 -0.66 -16.18 4.33
CA ARG A 157 -2.01 -15.73 3.98
C ARG A 157 -2.79 -15.31 5.21
N VAL A 158 -3.33 -14.10 5.20
CA VAL A 158 -4.17 -13.53 6.27
C VAL A 158 -5.48 -13.07 5.68
N TYR A 159 -6.60 -13.75 5.99
CA TYR A 159 -7.88 -13.45 5.34
C TYR A 159 -9.14 -13.74 6.15
N GLY A 160 -10.26 -13.13 5.77
CA GLY A 160 -11.49 -13.15 6.57
C GLY A 160 -11.52 -12.01 7.58
N ASN A 161 -12.07 -12.23 8.77
CA ASN A 161 -12.13 -11.23 9.85
C ASN A 161 -10.94 -11.38 10.79
N VAL A 162 -9.72 -11.18 10.27
CA VAL A 162 -8.48 -11.34 11.05
C VAL A 162 -7.94 -9.98 11.48
N TRP A 163 -7.51 -9.87 12.73
CA TRP A 163 -6.80 -8.70 13.27
C TRP A 163 -5.41 -9.14 13.75
N VAL A 164 -4.37 -8.54 13.19
CA VAL A 164 -2.97 -8.69 13.63
C VAL A 164 -2.47 -7.34 14.11
N TYR A 165 -2.12 -7.23 15.40
CA TYR A 165 -1.75 -5.95 16.04
C TYR A 165 -0.80 -6.14 17.23
N GLY A 166 -0.50 -5.08 17.97
CA GLY A 166 0.60 -5.06 18.92
C GLY A 166 1.93 -5.19 18.19
N ASN A 167 2.77 -6.10 18.69
CA ASN A 167 4.02 -6.53 18.08
C ASN A 167 3.88 -7.92 17.42
N ALA A 168 2.65 -8.39 17.15
CA ALA A 168 2.40 -9.74 16.66
C ALA A 168 3.07 -9.99 15.30
N ARG A 169 3.54 -11.21 15.08
CA ARG A 169 4.23 -11.63 13.86
C ARG A 169 3.57 -12.86 13.26
N VAL A 170 3.22 -12.78 11.98
CA VAL A 170 2.74 -13.92 11.18
C VAL A 170 3.74 -14.13 10.06
N TYR A 171 4.44 -15.27 10.03
CA TYR A 171 5.48 -15.49 9.02
C TYR A 171 5.69 -16.93 8.55
N GLU A 172 6.68 -17.16 7.67
CA GLU A 172 6.93 -18.45 7.00
C GLU A 172 5.71 -18.90 6.19
N ASP A 173 5.27 -20.16 6.28
CA ASP A 173 4.18 -20.73 5.49
C ASP A 173 2.83 -20.70 6.27
N ALA A 174 2.58 -19.63 7.05
CA ALA A 174 1.42 -19.52 7.92
C ALA A 174 0.13 -19.04 7.22
N TRP A 175 -0.99 -19.70 7.53
CA TRP A 175 -2.33 -19.38 7.02
C TRP A 175 -3.25 -19.05 8.19
N VAL A 176 -3.74 -17.81 8.27
CA VAL A 176 -4.60 -17.33 9.34
C VAL A 176 -5.91 -16.84 8.75
N TYR A 177 -7.03 -17.48 9.12
CA TYR A 177 -8.34 -17.14 8.56
C TYR A 177 -9.53 -17.36 9.47
N GLY A 178 -10.70 -16.79 9.13
CA GLY A 178 -11.88 -16.81 10.01
C GLY A 178 -11.94 -15.56 10.89
N ASN A 179 -12.32 -15.70 12.16
CA ASN A 179 -12.41 -14.62 13.15
C ASN A 179 -11.23 -14.72 14.14
N ILE A 180 -10.05 -14.25 13.75
CA ILE A 180 -8.81 -14.41 14.52
C ILE A 180 -8.30 -13.07 15.04
N ARG A 181 -7.83 -13.04 16.28
CA ARG A 181 -7.08 -11.91 16.85
C ARG A 181 -5.69 -12.37 17.28
N ALA A 182 -4.65 -11.92 16.60
CA ALA A 182 -3.26 -12.06 17.00
C ALA A 182 -2.78 -10.68 17.51
N LEU A 183 -2.32 -10.62 18.76
CA LEU A 183 -2.00 -9.35 19.43
C LEU A 183 -0.82 -9.47 20.39
N GLU A 184 -0.40 -8.34 20.96
CA GLU A 184 0.75 -8.28 21.87
C GLU A 184 2.00 -8.85 21.20
N ASN A 185 2.69 -9.84 21.75
CA ASN A 185 3.89 -10.43 21.15
C ASN A 185 3.62 -11.78 20.49
N ALA A 186 2.37 -12.09 20.13
CA ALA A 186 1.99 -13.36 19.53
C ALA A 186 2.82 -13.68 18.26
N ILE A 187 3.32 -14.90 18.17
CA ILE A 187 4.08 -15.40 17.02
C ILE A 187 3.32 -16.57 16.40
N ILE A 188 3.07 -16.47 15.10
CA ILE A 188 2.48 -17.51 14.27
C ILE A 188 3.44 -17.76 13.10
N HIS A 189 4.08 -18.92 13.04
CA HIS A 189 5.01 -19.25 11.97
C HIS A 189 5.00 -20.74 11.63
N GLY A 190 5.96 -21.19 10.82
CA GLY A 190 5.99 -22.55 10.32
C GLY A 190 4.88 -22.84 9.31
N ASN A 191 4.65 -24.13 9.07
CA ASN A 191 3.56 -24.61 8.22
C ASN A 191 2.26 -24.69 9.02
N THR A 192 1.86 -23.56 9.61
CA THR A 192 0.71 -23.46 10.52
C THR A 192 -0.56 -23.03 9.80
N ARG A 193 -1.70 -23.57 10.23
CA ARG A 193 -3.04 -23.10 9.85
C ARG A 193 -3.87 -22.78 11.08
N ILE A 194 -4.39 -21.56 11.16
CA ILE A 194 -5.27 -21.10 12.23
C ILE A 194 -6.60 -20.69 11.61
N PHE A 195 -7.69 -21.27 12.10
CA PHE A 195 -9.03 -21.00 11.58
C PHE A 195 -10.13 -21.03 12.63
N GLY A 196 -11.33 -20.57 12.26
CA GLY A 196 -12.49 -20.53 13.15
C GLY A 196 -12.53 -19.26 13.98
N ASN A 197 -12.60 -19.39 15.30
CA ASN A 197 -12.60 -18.26 16.24
C ASN A 197 -11.45 -18.43 17.23
N ALA A 198 -10.43 -17.59 17.18
CA ALA A 198 -9.29 -17.70 18.09
C ALA A 198 -8.74 -16.34 18.52
N ARG A 199 -8.20 -16.29 19.74
CA ARG A 199 -7.40 -15.18 20.25
C ARG A 199 -6.03 -15.72 20.64
N ILE A 200 -4.98 -15.12 20.10
CA ILE A 200 -3.58 -15.47 20.32
C ILE A 200 -2.90 -14.20 20.85
N SER A 201 -2.44 -14.24 22.09
CA SER A 201 -1.92 -13.06 22.82
C SER A 201 -0.76 -13.44 23.73
N GLY A 202 -0.18 -12.45 24.41
CA GLY A 202 1.04 -12.61 25.19
C GLY A 202 2.21 -13.00 24.31
N ASP A 203 3.05 -13.89 24.83
CA ASP A 203 4.19 -14.48 24.12
C ASP A 203 3.82 -15.84 23.50
N ALA A 204 2.55 -16.03 23.13
CA ALA A 204 2.10 -17.28 22.51
C ALA A 204 2.86 -17.57 21.21
N LEU A 205 3.32 -18.81 21.07
CA LEU A 205 4.06 -19.31 19.93
C LEU A 205 3.27 -20.46 19.28
N ILE A 206 2.83 -20.24 18.04
CA ILE A 206 2.17 -21.26 17.21
C ILE A 206 3.10 -21.63 16.06
N ILE A 207 3.39 -22.92 15.92
CA ILE A 207 4.34 -23.50 14.95
C ILE A 207 3.67 -24.65 14.20
#